data_AF-A0A7S2KZN3-F1
#
_entry.id   AF-A0A7S2KZN3-F1
#
_cell.length_a   1.000
_cell.length_b   1.000
_cell.length_c   1.000
_cell.angle_alpha   90.00
_cell.angle_beta   90.00
_cell.angle_gamma   90.00
#
_symmetry.space_group_name_H-M   'P 1'
#
loop_
_entity.id
_entity.type
_entity.pdbx_description
1 polymer ?
#
loop_
_entity_poly.entity_id
_entity_poly.type
_entity_poly.pdbx_seq_one_letter_code
_entity_poly.pdbx_strand_id
1 'polypeptide(L)'
;GVDVNMGCPKSFSVKGGMGAALLDRPEVASEILKSLRRSLPSSCSVTCKIRMLASTDKTRDFMAVCAASGAEAITVHMRTRDERPADPAHWDEIVRLWDAAPVPIVANGDFFTRRQIDEFWKHCAAAAPA
;
A
#
# COMPACT_ATOMS: atom_id res chain seq x y z
N GLY A 1 15.63 -5.90 -5.26
CA GLY A 1 14.83 -5.56 -4.08
C GLY A 1 13.97 -6.74 -3.66
N VAL A 2 13.29 -6.60 -2.53
CA VAL A 2 12.31 -7.53 -1.96
C VAL A 2 11.04 -6.75 -1.68
N ASP A 3 9.88 -7.28 -2.07
CA ASP A 3 8.57 -6.70 -1.75
C ASP A 3 7.80 -7.59 -0.79
N VAL A 4 7.23 -7.00 0.26
CA VAL A 4 6.40 -7.70 1.25
C VAL A 4 4.93 -7.59 0.87
N ASN A 5 4.30 -8.74 0.61
CA ASN A 5 2.86 -8.80 0.40
C ASN A 5 2.11 -8.65 1.72
N MET A 6 1.44 -7.50 1.87
CA MET A 6 0.54 -7.17 2.98
C MET A 6 -0.90 -6.91 2.49
N GLY A 7 -1.25 -7.39 1.29
CA GLY A 7 -2.52 -7.03 0.63
C GLY A 7 -3.34 -8.20 0.08
N CYS A 8 -2.83 -9.45 0.12
CA CYS A 8 -3.56 -10.61 -0.39
C CYS A 8 -4.76 -10.97 0.50
N PRO A 9 -6.02 -10.94 -0.01
CA PRO A 9 -7.20 -11.28 0.78
C PRO A 9 -7.53 -12.79 0.74
N LYS A 10 -6.76 -13.62 0.02
CA LYS A 10 -7.07 -15.05 -0.13
C LYS A 10 -7.06 -15.73 1.23
N SER A 11 -8.08 -16.58 1.47
CA SER A 11 -8.32 -17.22 2.75
C SER A 11 -7.11 -17.98 3.32
N PHE A 12 -6.35 -18.69 2.49
CA PHE A 12 -5.14 -19.40 2.96
C PHE A 12 -4.07 -18.43 3.49
N SER A 13 -3.92 -17.26 2.85
CA SER A 13 -2.94 -16.25 3.23
C SER A 13 -3.34 -15.60 4.54
N VAL A 14 -4.62 -15.20 4.65
CA VAL A 14 -5.18 -14.56 5.85
C VAL A 14 -5.16 -15.51 7.04
N LYS A 15 -5.59 -16.78 6.88
CA LYS A 15 -5.54 -17.79 7.94
C LYS A 15 -4.13 -18.09 8.41
N GLY A 16 -3.13 -17.97 7.53
CA GLY A 16 -1.72 -18.09 7.87
C GLY A 16 -1.10 -16.85 8.51
N GLY A 17 -1.88 -15.79 8.77
CA GLY A 17 -1.38 -14.53 9.31
C GLY A 17 -0.55 -13.70 8.32
N MET A 18 -0.68 -13.98 7.02
CA MET A 18 0.04 -13.31 5.94
C MET A 18 -0.89 -12.41 5.11
N GLY A 19 -0.33 -11.65 4.17
CA GLY A 19 -1.11 -10.85 3.24
C GLY A 19 -1.93 -9.79 3.99
N ALA A 20 -3.21 -9.68 3.67
CA ALA A 20 -4.09 -8.67 4.26
C ALA A 20 -4.32 -8.86 5.78
N ALA A 21 -3.97 -10.01 6.37
CA ALA A 21 -4.01 -10.18 7.83
C ALA A 21 -2.99 -9.27 8.55
N LEU A 22 -1.93 -8.85 7.86
CA LEU A 22 -0.93 -7.94 8.42
C LEU A 22 -1.45 -6.51 8.59
N LEU A 23 -2.52 -6.12 7.87
CA LEU A 23 -3.12 -4.79 7.98
C LEU A 23 -3.74 -4.55 9.37
N ASP A 24 -4.19 -5.62 10.02
CA ASP A 24 -4.75 -5.58 11.38
C ASP A 24 -3.65 -5.75 12.45
N ARG A 25 -2.38 -5.89 12.06
CA ARG A 25 -1.22 -6.22 12.92
C ARG A 25 0.01 -5.37 12.58
N PRO A 26 -0.06 -4.04 12.73
CA PRO A 26 1.01 -3.12 12.35
C PRO A 26 2.35 -3.41 13.04
N GLU A 27 2.33 -3.93 14.27
CA GLU A 27 3.51 -4.35 15.02
C GLU A 27 4.25 -5.50 14.31
N VAL A 28 3.52 -6.47 13.77
CA VAL A 28 4.12 -7.60 13.04
C VAL A 28 4.64 -7.13 11.68
N ALA A 29 3.86 -6.31 10.96
CA ALA A 29 4.31 -5.72 9.70
C ALA A 29 5.61 -4.92 9.86
N SER A 30 5.69 -4.11 10.92
CA SER A 30 6.89 -3.35 11.31
C SER A 30 8.09 -4.28 11.54
N GLU A 31 7.93 -5.33 12.36
CA GLU A 31 9.05 -6.22 12.67
C GLU A 31 9.53 -7.03 11.45
N ILE A 32 8.63 -7.42 10.54
CA ILE A 32 9.01 -8.03 9.26
C ILE A 32 9.90 -7.08 8.46
N LEU A 33 9.45 -5.84 8.26
CA LEU A 33 10.18 -4.84 7.47
C LEU A 33 11.54 -4.51 8.08
N LYS A 34 11.59 -4.25 9.40
CA LYS A 34 12.84 -4.00 10.11
C LYS A 34 13.80 -5.19 10.02
N SER A 35 13.29 -6.41 10.15
CA SER A 35 14.10 -7.62 10.05
C SER A 35 14.73 -7.77 8.67
N LEU A 36 13.95 -7.55 7.60
CA LEU A 36 14.45 -7.54 6.23
C LEU A 36 15.51 -6.45 6.05
N ARG A 37 15.23 -5.23 6.51
CA ARG A 37 16.16 -4.11 6.34
C ARG A 37 17.49 -4.32 7.07
N ARG A 38 17.47 -4.90 8.28
CA ARG A 38 18.69 -5.27 9.02
C ARG A 38 19.48 -6.40 8.36
N SER A 39 18.81 -7.33 7.71
CA SER A 39 19.43 -8.56 7.19
C SER A 39 19.94 -8.42 5.75
N LEU A 40 19.32 -7.53 4.97
CA LEU A 40 19.66 -7.33 3.57
C LEU A 40 20.71 -6.22 3.38
N PRO A 41 21.58 -6.32 2.36
CA PRO A 41 22.52 -5.24 2.02
C PRO A 41 21.77 -3.97 1.63
N SER A 42 22.36 -2.80 1.87
CA SER A 42 21.74 -1.49 1.57
C SER A 42 21.40 -1.29 0.09
N SER A 43 22.09 -1.98 -0.82
CA SER A 43 21.79 -2.00 -2.25
C SER A 43 20.51 -2.79 -2.62
N CYS A 44 19.99 -3.61 -1.70
CA CYS A 44 18.75 -4.34 -1.92
C CYS A 44 17.58 -3.56 -1.30
N SER A 45 16.77 -2.93 -2.15
CA SER A 45 15.59 -2.19 -1.70
C SER A 45 14.55 -3.09 -1.03
N VAL A 46 13.88 -2.59 0.01
CA VAL A 46 12.73 -3.25 0.64
C VAL A 46 11.48 -2.42 0.41
N THR A 47 10.45 -2.99 -0.20
CA THR A 47 9.16 -2.33 -0.44
C THR A 47 8.01 -3.14 0.15
N CYS A 48 6.81 -2.57 0.21
CA CYS A 48 5.62 -3.33 0.56
C CYS A 48 4.42 -2.96 -0.30
N LYS A 49 3.51 -3.94 -0.44
CA LYS A 49 2.21 -3.76 -1.08
C LYS A 49 1.08 -4.02 -0.11
N ILE A 50 0.23 -3.02 0.09
CA ILE A 50 -0.92 -3.05 0.98
C ILE A 50 -2.25 -2.97 0.21
N ARG A 51 -3.35 -3.14 0.93
CA ARG A 51 -4.70 -2.71 0.55
C ARG A 51 -5.11 -1.55 1.46
N MET A 52 -6.15 -0.82 1.08
CA MET A 52 -6.75 0.17 1.98
C MET A 52 -7.30 -0.49 3.24
N LEU A 53 -7.21 0.21 4.37
CA LEU A 53 -7.88 -0.15 5.61
C LEU A 53 -9.32 0.43 5.62
N ALA A 54 -10.06 0.19 6.70
CA ALA A 54 -11.44 0.64 6.87
C ALA A 54 -11.64 2.18 6.75
N SER A 55 -10.56 2.96 6.86
CA SER A 55 -10.57 4.38 6.52
C SER A 55 -9.23 4.79 5.91
N THR A 56 -9.25 5.90 5.18
CA THR A 56 -8.05 6.52 4.60
C THR A 56 -7.06 6.92 5.69
N ASP A 57 -7.51 7.43 6.84
CA ASP A 57 -6.62 7.79 7.95
C ASP A 57 -5.91 6.56 8.54
N LYS A 58 -6.62 5.44 8.73
CA LYS A 58 -5.98 4.18 9.13
C LYS A 58 -4.98 3.68 8.09
N THR A 59 -5.28 3.92 6.81
CA THR A 59 -4.35 3.61 5.71
C THR A 59 -3.10 4.48 5.81
N ARG A 60 -3.24 5.79 6.05
CA ARG A 60 -2.11 6.71 6.29
C ARG A 60 -1.24 6.25 7.45
N ASP A 61 -1.86 5.94 8.60
CA ASP A 61 -1.13 5.52 9.80
C ASP A 61 -0.33 4.24 9.53
N PHE A 62 -0.92 3.27 8.84
CA PHE A 62 -0.23 2.04 8.46
C PHE A 62 0.93 2.30 7.50
N MET A 63 0.75 3.19 6.52
CA MET A 63 1.82 3.59 5.60
C MET A 63 2.99 4.26 6.33
N ALA A 64 2.71 5.15 7.29
CA ALA A 64 3.73 5.79 8.12
C ALA A 64 4.53 4.74 8.92
N VAL A 65 3.85 3.73 9.49
CA VAL A 65 4.51 2.60 10.17
C VAL A 65 5.42 1.84 9.21
N CYS A 66 4.96 1.51 7.99
CA CYS A 66 5.77 0.81 7.00
C CYS A 66 7.03 1.60 6.63
N ALA A 67 6.90 2.89 6.33
CA ALA A 67 8.03 3.74 5.96
C ALA A 67 9.03 3.89 7.12
N ALA A 68 8.56 4.15 8.34
CA ALA A 68 9.39 4.21 9.54
C ALA A 68 10.10 2.88 9.84
N SER A 69 9.54 1.76 9.36
CA SER A 69 10.12 0.42 9.50
C SER A 69 11.12 0.06 8.39
N GLY A 70 11.38 0.96 7.45
CA GLY A 70 12.38 0.81 6.41
C GLY A 70 11.84 0.40 5.04
N ALA A 71 10.53 0.50 4.80
CA ALA A 71 10.01 0.40 3.44
C ALA A 71 10.42 1.64 2.61
N GLU A 72 11.04 1.41 1.45
CA GLU A 72 11.56 2.43 0.55
C GLU A 72 10.54 2.87 -0.51
N ALA A 73 9.44 2.13 -0.66
CA ALA A 73 8.26 2.51 -1.43
C ALA A 73 7.05 1.69 -0.96
N ILE A 74 5.85 2.24 -1.12
CA ILE A 74 4.61 1.60 -0.69
C ILE A 74 3.62 1.58 -1.85
N THR A 75 3.19 0.38 -2.25
CA THR A 75 2.12 0.21 -3.23
C THR A 75 0.79 0.03 -2.51
N VAL A 76 -0.20 0.88 -2.81
CA VAL A 76 -1.55 0.80 -2.25
C VAL A 76 -2.50 0.28 -3.32
N HIS A 77 -3.04 -0.92 -3.14
CA HIS A 77 -4.24 -1.30 -3.88
C HIS A 77 -5.39 -0.48 -3.31
N MET A 78 -5.98 0.39 -4.13
CA MET A 78 -7.10 1.27 -3.81
C MET A 78 -8.43 0.52 -3.61
N ARG A 79 -8.38 -0.67 -3.00
CA ARG A 79 -9.51 -1.44 -2.51
C ARG A 79 -9.22 -1.86 -1.09
N THR A 80 -10.25 -1.96 -0.27
CA THR A 80 -10.18 -2.61 1.04
C THR A 80 -9.99 -4.12 0.89
N ARG A 81 -9.70 -4.82 1.99
CA ARG A 81 -9.56 -6.28 2.00
C ARG A 81 -10.81 -7.00 1.47
N ASP A 82 -11.99 -6.52 1.85
CA ASP A 82 -13.25 -7.23 1.66
C ASP A 82 -13.87 -6.95 0.27
N GLU A 83 -13.36 -5.94 -0.44
CA GLU A 83 -13.74 -5.59 -1.80
C GLU A 83 -13.15 -6.56 -2.84
N ARG A 84 -14.04 -6.96 -3.75
CA ARG A 84 -13.82 -7.93 -4.82
C ARG A 84 -13.38 -7.22 -6.11
N PRO A 85 -12.89 -7.96 -7.11
CA PRO A 85 -12.51 -7.37 -8.40
C PRO A 85 -13.64 -6.63 -9.13
N ALA A 86 -14.91 -6.92 -8.82
CA ALA A 86 -16.05 -6.23 -9.40
C ALA A 86 -16.34 -4.88 -8.73
N ASP A 87 -15.88 -4.66 -7.49
CA ASP A 87 -16.03 -3.40 -6.78
C ASP A 87 -14.97 -2.42 -7.31
N PRO A 88 -15.29 -1.15 -7.61
CA PRO A 88 -14.34 -0.22 -8.20
C PRO A 88 -13.20 0.12 -7.22
N ALA A 89 -12.00 0.36 -7.76
CA ALA A 89 -10.90 0.92 -6.98
C ALA A 89 -11.13 2.41 -6.68
N HIS A 90 -10.94 2.81 -5.42
CA HIS A 90 -11.11 4.16 -4.88
C HIS A 90 -9.93 5.08 -5.24
N TRP A 91 -9.79 5.41 -6.52
CA TRP A 91 -8.68 6.27 -6.99
C TRP A 91 -8.61 7.62 -6.27
N ASP A 92 -9.76 8.21 -5.96
CA ASP A 92 -9.86 9.55 -5.37
C ASP A 92 -9.20 9.63 -3.98
N GLU A 93 -9.06 8.50 -3.28
CA GLU A 93 -8.47 8.47 -1.94
C GLU A 93 -6.94 8.61 -1.97
N ILE A 94 -6.27 8.40 -3.11
CA ILE A 94 -4.81 8.45 -3.19
C ILE A 94 -4.25 9.83 -2.84
N VAL A 95 -4.99 10.89 -3.16
CA VAL A 95 -4.55 12.29 -2.98
C VAL A 95 -4.41 12.61 -1.49
N ARG A 96 -5.18 11.91 -0.65
CA ARG A 96 -5.10 11.96 0.81
C ARG A 96 -4.01 11.06 1.39
N LEU A 97 -3.31 10.29 0.58
CA LEU A 97 -2.27 9.34 1.00
C LEU A 97 -0.86 9.76 0.57
N TRP A 98 -0.70 10.72 -0.36
CA TRP A 98 0.60 11.05 -0.94
C TRP A 98 1.63 11.59 0.05
N ASP A 99 1.20 12.35 1.04
CA ASP A 99 2.03 12.91 2.11
C ASP A 99 2.06 12.02 3.37
N ALA A 100 1.43 10.84 3.33
CA ALA A 100 1.35 9.95 4.49
C ALA A 100 2.71 9.38 4.92
N ALA A 101 3.67 9.33 4.00
CA ALA A 101 5.01 8.86 4.26
C ALA A 101 6.04 9.55 3.36
N PRO A 102 7.30 9.72 3.81
CA PRO A 102 8.36 10.36 3.04
C PRO A 102 8.99 9.41 1.99
N VAL A 103 8.19 8.53 1.37
CA VAL A 103 8.64 7.54 0.39
C VAL A 103 7.66 7.51 -0.80
N PRO A 104 8.09 7.07 -1.99
CA PRO A 104 7.20 6.95 -3.14
C PRO A 104 5.97 6.08 -2.84
N ILE A 105 4.80 6.63 -3.15
CA ILE A 105 3.51 5.94 -3.06
C ILE A 105 3.07 5.55 -4.47
N VAL A 106 2.74 4.27 -4.66
CA VAL A 106 2.31 3.71 -5.95
C VAL A 106 0.84 3.31 -5.88
N ALA A 107 -0.01 3.94 -6.68
CA ALA A 107 -1.42 3.57 -6.79
C ALA A 107 -1.59 2.28 -7.60
N ASN A 108 -2.48 1.39 -7.15
CA ASN A 108 -2.78 0.12 -7.80
C ASN A 108 -4.29 -0.18 -7.77
N GLY A 109 -4.78 -0.81 -8.84
CA GLY A 109 -6.19 -1.19 -9.00
C GLY A 109 -6.82 -0.50 -10.21
N ASP A 110 -7.43 -1.29 -11.08
CA ASP A 110 -8.28 -0.86 -12.21
C ASP A 110 -7.62 -0.07 -13.35
N PHE A 111 -6.30 -0.07 -13.43
CA PHE A 111 -5.55 0.45 -14.58
C PHE A 111 -5.45 -0.60 -15.70
N PHE A 112 -6.53 -0.80 -16.47
CA PHE A 112 -6.58 -1.75 -17.59
C PHE A 112 -6.12 -1.15 -18.92
N THR A 113 -6.16 0.17 -19.04
CA THR A 113 -5.85 0.90 -20.27
C THR A 113 -4.97 2.11 -19.98
N ARG A 114 -4.24 2.57 -21.01
CA ARG A 114 -3.49 3.83 -20.92
C ARG A 114 -4.38 5.03 -20.59
N ARG A 115 -5.59 5.08 -21.16
CA ARG A 115 -6.56 6.15 -20.90
C ARG A 115 -6.88 6.29 -19.41
N GLN A 116 -7.04 5.18 -18.70
CA GLN A 116 -7.32 5.18 -17.26
C GLN A 116 -6.15 5.74 -16.44
N ILE A 117 -4.91 5.49 -16.87
CA ILE A 117 -3.72 6.11 -16.25
C ILE A 117 -3.76 7.63 -16.47
N ASP A 118 -4.08 8.08 -17.68
CA ASP A 118 -4.16 9.51 -17.99
C ASP A 118 -5.32 10.20 -17.23
N GLU A 119 -6.48 9.54 -17.08
CA GLU A 119 -7.62 10.01 -16.28
C GLU A 119 -7.27 10.11 -14.79
N PHE A 120 -6.60 9.10 -14.24
CA PHE A 120 -6.11 9.12 -12.87
C PHE A 120 -5.15 10.27 -12.61
N TRP A 121 -4.17 10.51 -13.50
CA TRP A 121 -3.25 11.63 -13.34
C TRP A 121 -3.93 12.99 -13.46
N LYS A 122 -4.95 13.13 -14.32
CA LYS A 122 -5.77 14.35 -14.37
C LYS A 122 -6.53 14.58 -13.08
N HIS A 123 -7.14 13.54 -12.52
CA HIS A 123 -7.83 13.60 -11.22
C HIS A 123 -6.85 14.05 -10.12
N CYS A 124 -5.71 13.37 -10.05
CA CYS A 124 -4.61 13.66 -9.14
C CYS A 124 -4.15 15.13 -9.22
N ALA A 125 -3.91 15.64 -10.43
CA ALA A 125 -3.48 17.02 -10.64
C ALA A 125 -4.54 18.06 -10.22
N ALA A 126 -5.83 17.74 -10.39
CA ALA A 126 -6.92 18.63 -9.98
C ALA A 126 -7.10 18.70 -8.45
N ALA A 127 -6.66 17.67 -7.73
CA ALA A 127 -6.79 17.55 -6.28
C ALA A 127 -5.50 17.93 -5.52
N ALA A 128 -4.38 18.15 -6.21
CA ALA A 128 -3.14 18.59 -5.58
C ALA A 128 -3.34 19.99 -4.95
N PRO A 129 -2.95 20.20 -3.69
CA PRO A 129 -2.98 21.53 -3.10
C PRO A 129 -2.06 22.48 -3.91
N ALA A 130 -2.54 23.71 -4.12
CA ALA A 130 -1.82 24.77 -4.84
C ALA A 130 -0.51 25.18 -4.13
#